data_AF-A0A8T6QIF1-F1
#
_entry.id   AF-A0A8T6QIF1-F1
#
_cell.length_a   1.000
_cell.length_b   1.000
_cell.length_c   1.000
_cell.angle_alpha   90.00
_cell.angle_beta   90.00
_cell.angle_gamma   90.00
#
_symmetry.space_group_name_H-M   'P 1'
#
loop_
_entity.id
_entity.type
_entity.pdbx_description
1 polymer ?
#
loop_
_entity_poly.entity_id
_entity_poly.type
_entity_poly.pdbx_seq_one_letter_code
_entity_poly.pdbx_strand_id
1 'polypeptide(L)'
;QEIDRDRLSVATKNTLGSTLTVFQLPEYALEELLQDKKPTADVITQNPIAMDEDEVVSDPLRDMEMLAFEGIKDRINSLDWDEMQNLVAGVLRSMGYKTQVSPAGADRGKDIIASPDGFGFENPRIIVEVKHRREQMGSQQIRSFIGGRHKDDRGLYVSTGGFTKD
;
A
#
# COMPACT_ATOMS: atom_id res chain seq x y z
N GLN A 1 19.07 9.28 -15.83
CA GLN A 1 17.79 8.58 -16.12
C GLN A 1 17.19 8.23 -14.77
N GLU A 2 15.92 8.58 -14.53
CA GLU A 2 15.25 8.31 -13.25
C GLU A 2 14.50 6.97 -13.37
N ILE A 3 14.64 6.09 -12.37
CA ILE A 3 14.06 4.74 -12.36
C ILE A 3 13.00 4.70 -11.28
N ASP A 4 11.80 4.26 -11.66
CA ASP A 4 10.69 4.07 -10.72
C ASP A 4 11.01 2.94 -9.73
N ARG A 5 11.00 3.27 -8.43
CA ARG A 5 11.25 2.34 -7.31
C ARG A 5 10.39 1.09 -7.43
N ASP A 6 9.15 1.20 -7.87
CA ASP A 6 8.21 0.07 -7.89
C ASP A 6 8.56 -1.00 -8.93
N ARG A 7 9.48 -0.69 -9.85
CA ARG A 7 9.95 -1.63 -10.86
C ARG A 7 11.09 -2.51 -10.36
N LEU A 8 11.77 -2.09 -9.29
CA LEU A 8 12.91 -2.79 -8.70
C LEU A 8 12.50 -4.04 -7.89
N SER A 9 13.37 -5.02 -7.87
CA SER A 9 13.27 -6.21 -7.02
C SER A 9 13.38 -5.86 -5.54
N VAL A 10 12.85 -6.74 -4.68
CA VAL A 10 12.90 -6.58 -3.21
C VAL A 10 14.36 -6.54 -2.73
N ALA A 11 15.23 -7.37 -3.30
CA ALA A 11 16.65 -7.41 -2.94
C ALA A 11 17.37 -6.08 -3.24
N THR A 12 17.12 -5.50 -4.42
CA THR A 12 17.71 -4.22 -4.82
C THR A 12 17.15 -3.06 -4.00
N LYS A 13 15.84 -3.08 -3.69
CA LYS A 13 15.23 -2.11 -2.78
C LYS A 13 15.87 -2.14 -1.39
N ASN A 14 16.07 -3.32 -0.81
CA ASN A 14 16.69 -3.48 0.50
C ASN A 14 18.12 -2.95 0.52
N THR A 15 18.89 -3.20 -0.56
CA THR A 15 20.24 -2.69 -0.70
C THR A 15 20.28 -1.16 -0.81
N LEU A 16 19.39 -0.58 -1.63
CA LEU A 16 19.34 0.88 -1.83
C LEU A 16 18.76 1.64 -0.64
N GLY A 17 18.06 0.96 0.27
CA GLY A 17 17.55 1.51 1.52
C GLY A 17 18.61 1.70 2.61
N SER A 18 19.90 1.58 2.29
CA SER A 18 20.99 1.77 3.25
C SER A 18 20.96 3.16 3.89
N THR A 19 21.23 3.21 5.20
CA THR A 19 21.35 4.45 5.97
C THR A 19 22.73 5.10 5.84
N LEU A 20 23.69 4.42 5.20
CA LEU A 20 25.02 4.94 4.96
C LEU A 20 25.02 5.96 3.82
N THR A 21 25.72 7.07 4.01
CA THR A 21 25.93 8.09 2.96
C THR A 21 26.74 7.54 1.79
N VAL A 22 27.59 6.55 2.04
CA VAL A 22 28.39 5.84 1.03
C VAL A 22 28.30 4.35 1.34
N PHE A 23 27.85 3.58 0.36
CA PHE A 23 27.78 2.12 0.45
C PHE A 23 28.08 1.50 -0.91
N GLN A 24 28.50 0.25 -0.90
CA GLN A 24 28.79 -0.51 -2.11
C GLN A 24 27.54 -1.27 -2.56
N LEU A 25 27.23 -1.16 -3.85
CA LEU A 25 26.16 -1.95 -4.46
C LEU A 25 26.70 -3.32 -4.87
N PRO A 26 26.01 -4.42 -4.54
CA PRO A 26 26.27 -5.73 -5.10
C PRO A 26 25.93 -5.75 -6.59
N GLU A 27 26.62 -6.61 -7.35
CA GLU A 27 26.56 -6.62 -8.82
C GLU A 27 25.12 -6.77 -9.36
N TYR A 28 24.29 -7.61 -8.72
CA TYR A 28 22.90 -7.80 -9.14
C TYR A 28 22.06 -6.52 -9.06
N ALA A 29 22.31 -5.67 -8.05
CA ALA A 29 21.59 -4.43 -7.85
C ALA A 29 22.07 -3.37 -8.86
N LEU A 30 23.36 -3.37 -9.17
CA LEU A 30 23.95 -2.52 -10.18
C LEU A 30 23.42 -2.86 -11.58
N GLU A 31 23.35 -4.15 -11.93
CA GLU A 31 22.80 -4.62 -13.20
C GLU A 31 21.32 -4.26 -13.35
N GLU A 32 20.52 -4.43 -12.29
CA GLU A 32 19.10 -4.06 -12.32
C GLU A 32 18.91 -2.56 -12.53
N LEU A 33 19.74 -1.72 -11.89
CA LEU A 33 19.70 -0.27 -12.06
C LEU A 33 20.20 0.19 -13.44
N LEU A 34 21.24 -0.43 -13.99
CA LEU A 34 21.81 -0.01 -15.26
C LEU A 34 21.08 -0.57 -16.48
N GLN A 35 20.47 -1.75 -16.36
CA GLN A 35 19.92 -2.50 -17.49
C GLN A 35 18.41 -2.73 -17.41
N ASP A 36 17.73 -2.33 -16.33
CA ASP A 36 16.29 -2.55 -16.08
C ASP A 36 15.88 -4.04 -16.25
N LYS A 37 16.83 -4.94 -15.97
CA LYS A 37 16.66 -6.38 -16.00
C LYS A 37 16.54 -6.89 -14.57
N LYS A 38 15.41 -7.51 -14.25
CA LYS A 38 15.24 -8.19 -12.96
C LYS A 38 16.23 -9.35 -12.85
N PRO A 39 16.96 -9.47 -11.73
CA PRO A 39 17.87 -10.59 -11.53
C PRO A 39 17.11 -11.91 -11.54
N THR A 40 17.72 -12.93 -12.14
CA THR A 40 17.16 -14.29 -12.15
C THR A 40 17.20 -14.84 -10.73
N ALA A 41 16.16 -15.55 -10.29
CA ALA A 41 15.97 -15.97 -8.90
C ALA A 41 17.17 -16.73 -8.29
N ASP A 42 17.97 -17.41 -9.13
CA ASP A 42 19.15 -18.16 -8.72
C ASP A 42 20.34 -17.28 -8.26
N VAL A 43 20.40 -16.00 -8.64
CA VAL A 43 21.47 -15.07 -8.23
C VAL A 43 21.28 -14.59 -6.79
N ILE A 44 20.04 -14.58 -6.29
CA ILE A 44 19.68 -14.09 -4.96
C ILE A 44 20.14 -15.06 -3.85
N THR A 45 20.41 -16.33 -4.19
CA THR A 45 20.71 -17.39 -3.22
C THR A 45 22.19 -17.56 -2.89
N GLN A 46 23.11 -16.90 -3.61
CA GLN A 46 24.55 -17.12 -3.44
C GLN A 46 25.32 -15.82 -3.14
N ASN A 47 25.23 -15.37 -1.88
CA ASN A 47 26.38 -15.06 -1.00
C ASN A 47 26.01 -14.07 0.11
N PRO A 48 25.99 -14.50 1.39
CA PRO A 48 26.39 -13.64 2.49
C PRO A 48 27.93 -13.66 2.55
N ILE A 49 28.62 -12.78 1.80
CA ILE A 49 30.05 -12.59 2.05
C ILE A 49 30.17 -11.82 3.35
N ALA A 50 30.73 -12.50 4.35
CA ALA A 50 31.21 -11.93 5.59
C ALA A 50 32.02 -10.65 5.28
N MET A 51 31.52 -9.51 5.75
CA MET A 51 32.30 -8.29 5.91
C MET A 51 32.44 -8.06 7.41
N ASP A 52 33.69 -7.80 7.79
CA ASP A 52 34.18 -7.67 9.16
C ASP A 52 33.29 -6.83 10.08
N GLU A 53 33.23 -7.30 11.31
CA GLU A 53 32.66 -6.65 12.49
C GLU A 53 33.39 -5.34 12.78
N ASP A 54 32.92 -4.23 12.21
CA ASP A 54 33.06 -2.91 12.82
C ASP A 54 31.66 -2.42 13.17
N GLU A 55 31.35 -2.49 14.47
CA GLU A 55 30.11 -2.08 15.13
C GLU A 55 29.63 -0.69 14.70
N VAL A 56 28.74 -0.65 13.72
CA VAL A 56 27.50 0.10 13.93
C VAL A 56 26.54 -0.93 14.53
N VAL A 57 26.34 -0.84 15.85
CA VAL A 57 25.19 -1.48 16.49
C VAL A 57 23.94 -0.80 15.92
N SER A 58 23.54 -1.16 14.70
CA SER A 58 22.17 -0.99 14.27
C SER A 58 21.36 -1.81 15.28
N ASP A 59 20.46 -1.13 15.97
CA ASP A 59 19.59 -1.80 16.92
C ASP A 59 18.88 -2.93 16.15
N PRO A 60 19.18 -4.22 16.43
CA PRO A 60 18.63 -5.33 15.65
C PRO A 60 17.09 -5.32 15.67
N LEU A 61 16.51 -4.69 16.69
CA LEU A 61 15.08 -4.47 16.81
C LEU A 61 14.56 -3.41 15.84
N ARG A 62 15.30 -2.32 15.60
CA ARG A 62 14.92 -1.28 14.62
C ARG A 62 14.95 -1.80 13.20
N ASP A 63 15.97 -2.59 12.85
CA ASP A 63 16.07 -3.19 11.52
C ASP A 63 14.90 -4.17 11.30
N MET A 64 14.55 -4.96 12.32
CA MET A 64 13.38 -5.84 12.31
C MET A 64 12.06 -5.08 12.15
N GLU A 65 11.86 -3.98 12.89
CA GLU A 65 10.66 -3.15 12.78
C GLU A 65 10.50 -2.56 11.38
N MET A 66 11.59 -2.03 10.80
CA MET A 66 11.59 -1.50 9.44
C MET A 66 11.25 -2.58 8.40
N LEU A 67 11.90 -3.75 8.49
CA LEU A 67 11.62 -4.90 7.62
C LEU A 67 10.17 -5.36 7.73
N ALA A 68 9.63 -5.47 8.95
CA ALA A 68 8.24 -5.84 9.17
C ALA A 68 7.27 -4.82 8.57
N PHE A 69 7.56 -3.52 8.74
CA PHE A 69 6.72 -2.45 8.22
C PHE A 69 6.71 -2.42 6.69
N GLU A 70 7.86 -2.54 6.03
CA GLU A 70 7.92 -2.63 4.57
C GLU A 70 7.23 -3.92 4.07
N GLY A 71 7.41 -5.06 4.75
CA GLY A 71 6.71 -6.30 4.41
C GLY A 71 5.18 -6.18 4.49
N ILE A 72 4.66 -5.46 5.48
CA ILE A 72 3.22 -5.17 5.60
C ILE A 72 2.75 -4.30 4.43
N LYS A 73 3.50 -3.25 4.07
CA LYS A 73 3.15 -2.39 2.92
C LYS A 73 3.09 -3.19 1.63
N ASP A 74 4.11 -4.01 1.36
CA ASP A 74 4.18 -4.83 0.15
C ASP A 74 2.99 -5.80 0.09
N ARG A 75 2.64 -6.42 1.23
CA ARG A 75 1.49 -7.32 1.31
C ARG A 75 0.15 -6.60 1.07
N ILE A 76 -0.01 -5.39 1.59
CA ILE A 76 -1.22 -4.58 1.36
C ILE A 76 -1.29 -4.14 -0.11
N ASN A 77 -0.16 -3.74 -0.70
CA ASN A 77 -0.10 -3.32 -2.10
C ASN A 77 -0.35 -4.47 -3.09
N SER A 78 0.00 -5.71 -2.71
CA SER A 78 -0.23 -6.88 -3.55
C SER A 78 -1.67 -7.42 -3.51
N LEU A 79 -2.55 -6.83 -2.68
CA LEU A 79 -3.96 -7.24 -2.63
C LEU A 79 -4.67 -6.93 -3.95
N ASP A 80 -5.65 -7.76 -4.29
CA ASP A 80 -6.61 -7.43 -5.35
C ASP A 80 -7.61 -6.36 -4.87
N TRP A 81 -8.38 -5.79 -5.81
CA TRP A 81 -9.26 -4.65 -5.52
C TRP A 81 -10.37 -4.99 -4.50
N ASP A 82 -10.90 -6.20 -4.54
CA ASP A 82 -11.95 -6.71 -3.65
C ASP A 82 -11.37 -7.12 -2.28
N GLU A 83 -10.16 -7.66 -2.26
CA GLU A 83 -9.43 -7.89 -1.01
C GLU A 83 -9.13 -6.58 -0.27
N MET A 84 -8.73 -5.52 -0.99
CA MET A 84 -8.54 -4.19 -0.42
C MET A 84 -9.85 -3.62 0.15
N GLN A 85 -10.98 -3.81 -0.52
CA GLN A 85 -12.30 -3.44 0.04
C GLN A 85 -12.59 -4.19 1.35
N ASN A 86 -12.30 -5.48 1.41
CA ASN A 86 -12.46 -6.27 2.62
C ASN A 86 -11.51 -5.83 3.74
N LEU A 87 -10.28 -5.45 3.42
CA LEU A 87 -9.32 -4.88 4.38
C LEU A 87 -9.88 -3.60 4.99
N VAL A 88 -10.33 -2.64 4.18
CA VAL A 88 -10.93 -1.38 4.64
C VAL A 88 -12.18 -1.65 5.49
N ALA A 89 -13.03 -2.59 5.06
CA ALA A 89 -14.19 -3.01 5.84
C ALA A 89 -13.79 -3.61 7.20
N GLY A 90 -12.70 -4.39 7.24
CA GLY A 90 -12.13 -4.95 8.46
C GLY A 90 -11.61 -3.89 9.42
N VAL A 91 -10.92 -2.86 8.91
CA VAL A 91 -10.47 -1.71 9.73
C VAL A 91 -11.68 -1.01 10.36
N LEU A 92 -12.72 -0.71 9.59
CA LEU A 92 -13.94 -0.10 10.13
C LEU A 92 -14.64 -0.99 11.17
N ARG A 93 -14.66 -2.31 10.96
CA ARG A 93 -15.14 -3.28 11.97
C ARG A 93 -14.33 -3.23 13.26
N SER A 94 -13.00 -3.15 13.16
CA SER A 94 -12.14 -3.05 14.34
C SER A 94 -12.38 -1.76 15.14
N MET A 95 -12.89 -0.70 14.48
CA MET A 95 -13.29 0.55 15.11
C MET A 95 -14.73 0.52 15.68
N GLY A 96 -15.42 -0.63 15.62
CA GLY A 96 -16.76 -0.82 16.17
C GLY A 96 -17.92 -0.57 15.20
N TYR A 97 -17.65 -0.31 13.92
CA TYR A 97 -18.69 -0.20 12.91
C TYR A 97 -19.12 -1.57 12.38
N LYS A 98 -20.40 -1.72 12.07
CA LYS A 98 -20.87 -2.84 11.25
C LYS A 98 -20.79 -2.43 9.79
N THR A 99 -20.21 -3.29 8.96
CA THR A 99 -19.96 -2.98 7.55
C THR A 99 -20.61 -3.98 6.62
N GLN A 100 -21.20 -3.47 5.54
CA GLN A 100 -21.73 -4.24 4.42
C GLN A 100 -20.91 -3.91 3.17
N VAL A 101 -20.25 -4.93 2.61
CA VAL A 101 -19.48 -4.82 1.37
C VAL A 101 -20.42 -5.12 0.19
N SER A 102 -20.37 -4.31 -0.86
CA SER A 102 -21.15 -4.51 -2.08
C SER A 102 -20.65 -5.74 -2.85
N PRO A 103 -21.54 -6.51 -3.50
CA PRO A 103 -21.14 -7.61 -4.36
C PRO A 103 -20.42 -7.09 -5.60
N ALA A 104 -19.49 -7.87 -6.16
CA ALA A 104 -18.79 -7.50 -7.39
C ALA A 104 -19.78 -7.21 -8.54
N GLY A 105 -19.70 -6.01 -9.12
CA GLY A 105 -20.58 -5.63 -10.23
C GLY A 105 -20.59 -4.13 -10.53
N ALA A 106 -21.59 -3.70 -11.32
CA ALA A 106 -21.85 -2.29 -11.61
C ALA A 106 -22.39 -1.59 -10.35
N ASP A 107 -21.50 -1.37 -9.38
CA ASP A 107 -21.85 -0.74 -8.13
C ASP A 107 -22.07 0.74 -8.36
N ARG A 108 -23.10 1.30 -7.71
CA ARG A 108 -23.51 2.70 -7.81
C ARG A 108 -22.51 3.66 -7.12
N GLY A 109 -21.21 3.39 -7.21
CA GLY A 109 -20.14 4.12 -6.55
C GLY A 109 -20.10 3.91 -5.02
N LYS A 110 -20.53 2.75 -4.53
CA LYS A 110 -20.49 2.42 -3.09
C LYS A 110 -19.96 1.01 -2.90
N ASP A 111 -18.77 0.92 -2.35
CA ASP A 111 -18.11 -0.38 -2.13
C ASP A 111 -18.44 -0.91 -0.74
N ILE A 112 -18.53 -0.02 0.24
CA ILE A 112 -18.84 -0.38 1.63
C ILE A 112 -19.84 0.62 2.21
N ILE A 113 -20.80 0.12 2.98
CA ILE A 113 -21.63 0.92 3.88
C ILE A 113 -21.26 0.52 5.30
N ALA A 114 -20.97 1.52 6.15
CA ALA A 114 -20.63 1.31 7.55
C ALA A 114 -21.53 2.15 8.45
N SER A 115 -21.97 1.58 9.57
CA SER A 115 -22.79 2.26 10.57
C SER A 115 -22.67 1.55 11.92
N PRO A 116 -22.96 2.21 13.05
CA PRO A 116 -22.91 1.57 14.37
C PRO A 116 -23.87 0.36 14.47
N ASP A 117 -25.05 0.50 13.87
CA ASP A 117 -26.14 -0.48 13.94
C ASP A 117 -26.10 -1.52 12.81
N GLY A 118 -25.46 -1.20 11.68
CA GLY A 118 -25.35 -2.04 10.48
C GLY A 118 -26.49 -1.85 9.48
N PHE A 119 -27.56 -1.17 9.88
CA PHE A 119 -28.68 -0.82 9.02
C PHE A 119 -28.56 0.60 8.45
N GLY A 120 -27.72 1.45 9.07
CA GLY A 120 -27.58 2.85 8.69
C GLY A 120 -28.73 3.73 9.17
N PHE A 121 -29.46 3.32 10.22
CA PHE A 121 -30.42 4.20 10.87
C PHE A 121 -29.73 5.13 11.85
N GLU A 122 -28.67 4.63 12.49
CA GLU A 122 -27.86 5.42 13.40
C GLU A 122 -26.73 6.14 12.68
N ASN A 123 -26.49 7.37 13.10
CA ASN A 123 -25.37 8.17 12.63
C ASN A 123 -24.07 7.83 13.39
N PRO A 124 -22.90 7.91 12.73
CA PRO A 124 -22.74 8.26 11.32
C PRO A 124 -22.98 7.05 10.40
N ARG A 125 -23.76 7.27 9.34
CA ARG A 125 -23.82 6.35 8.20
C ARG A 125 -22.72 6.71 7.22
N ILE A 126 -21.69 5.87 7.13
CA ILE A 126 -20.50 6.10 6.33
C ILE A 126 -20.62 5.31 5.03
N ILE A 127 -20.51 5.98 3.89
CA ILE A 127 -20.40 5.33 2.59
C ILE A 127 -18.95 5.41 2.14
N VAL A 128 -18.41 4.29 1.72
CA VAL A 128 -16.99 4.15 1.34
C VAL A 128 -16.88 3.83 -0.14
N GLU A 129 -15.93 4.46 -0.80
CA GLU A 129 -15.43 4.06 -2.13
C GLU A 129 -13.92 3.81 -2.03
N VAL A 130 -13.47 2.70 -2.58
CA VAL A 130 -12.11 2.18 -2.53
C VAL A 130 -11.57 2.10 -3.96
N LYS A 131 -10.46 2.78 -4.22
CA LYS A 131 -9.72 2.73 -5.48
C LYS A 131 -8.33 2.18 -5.23
N HIS A 132 -8.17 0.90 -5.55
CA HIS A 132 -6.87 0.24 -5.53
C HIS A 132 -6.25 0.24 -6.92
N ARG A 133 -5.51 1.30 -7.25
CA ARG A 133 -4.81 1.49 -8.54
C ARG A 133 -3.70 2.52 -8.39
N ARG A 134 -2.73 2.48 -9.32
CA ARG A 134 -1.59 3.42 -9.34
C ARG A 134 -1.97 4.87 -9.67
N GLU A 135 -3.07 5.06 -10.39
CA GLU A 135 -3.52 6.40 -10.79
C GLU A 135 -3.99 7.22 -9.59
N GLN A 136 -3.62 8.51 -9.54
CA GLN A 136 -4.10 9.45 -8.53
C GLN A 136 -5.55 9.86 -8.77
N MET A 137 -6.29 10.06 -7.68
CA MET A 137 -7.71 10.44 -7.75
C MET A 137 -7.84 11.95 -7.85
N GLY A 138 -8.53 12.39 -8.91
CA GLY A 138 -8.78 13.80 -9.18
C GLY A 138 -10.03 14.35 -8.49
N SER A 139 -10.12 15.67 -8.46
CA SER A 139 -11.25 16.41 -7.88
C SER A 139 -12.60 16.02 -8.51
N GLN A 140 -12.60 15.63 -9.79
CA GLN A 140 -13.81 15.20 -10.49
C GLN A 140 -14.38 13.89 -9.92
N GLN A 141 -13.53 12.89 -9.68
CA GLN A 141 -13.92 11.60 -9.12
C GLN A 141 -14.50 11.78 -7.71
N ILE A 142 -13.87 12.64 -6.90
CA ILE A 142 -14.33 12.95 -5.54
C ILE A 142 -15.68 13.67 -5.56
N ARG A 143 -15.87 14.67 -6.44
CA ARG A 143 -17.16 15.34 -6.60
C ARG A 143 -18.25 14.38 -7.06
N SER A 144 -17.95 13.49 -8.00
CA SER A 144 -18.89 12.46 -8.45
C SER A 144 -19.30 11.51 -7.32
N PHE A 145 -18.35 11.10 -6.46
CA PHE A 145 -18.63 10.30 -5.28
C PHE A 145 -19.57 11.02 -4.30
N ILE A 146 -19.26 12.27 -3.96
CA ILE A 146 -20.04 13.09 -3.01
C ILE A 146 -21.45 13.38 -3.57
N GLY A 147 -21.57 13.72 -4.85
CA GLY A 147 -22.83 14.13 -5.47
C GLY A 147 -23.93 13.05 -5.46
N GLY A 148 -23.55 11.78 -5.29
CA GLY A 148 -24.50 10.66 -5.20
C GLY A 148 -24.98 10.31 -3.78
N ARG A 149 -24.65 11.09 -2.75
CA ARG A 149 -24.91 10.74 -1.34
C ARG A 149 -26.12 11.47 -0.74
N HIS A 150 -26.71 10.85 0.29
CA HIS A 150 -27.70 11.54 1.12
C HIS A 150 -27.03 12.62 1.98
N LYS A 151 -27.76 13.68 2.34
CA LYS A 151 -27.23 14.82 3.11
C LYS A 151 -26.62 14.44 4.47
N ASP A 152 -27.10 13.34 5.05
CA ASP A 152 -26.68 12.85 6.37
C ASP A 152 -25.58 11.77 6.27
N ASP A 153 -25.29 11.29 5.06
CA ASP A 153 -24.21 10.32 4.84
C ASP A 153 -22.85 11.00 5.04
N ARG A 154 -21.91 10.26 5.62
CA ARG A 154 -20.49 10.61 5.65
C ARG A 154 -19.76 9.87 4.54
N GLY A 155 -18.90 10.56 3.79
CA GLY A 155 -18.08 9.93 2.76
C GLY A 155 -16.70 9.54 3.29
N LEU A 156 -16.25 8.33 2.96
CA LEU A 156 -14.85 7.91 3.09
C LEU A 156 -14.34 7.48 1.72
N TYR A 157 -13.32 8.16 1.20
CA TYR A 157 -12.70 7.80 -0.06
C TYR A 157 -11.29 7.26 0.20
N VAL A 158 -11.02 6.03 -0.22
CA VAL A 158 -9.73 5.37 0.00
C VAL A 158 -9.05 5.18 -1.36
N SER A 159 -7.83 5.69 -1.49
CA SER A 159 -7.03 5.57 -2.72
C SER A 159 -5.61 5.14 -2.36
N THR A 160 -5.13 4.04 -2.95
CA THR A 160 -3.71 3.63 -2.80
C THR A 160 -2.78 4.38 -3.73
N GLY A 161 -3.28 4.88 -4.87
CA GLY A 161 -2.54 5.76 -5.79
C GLY A 161 -2.42 7.21 -5.30
N GLY A 162 -3.13 7.58 -4.22
CA GLY A 162 -3.17 8.94 -3.68
C GLY A 162 -4.19 9.85 -4.38
N PHE A 163 -4.04 11.16 -4.15
CA PHE A 163 -4.94 12.21 -4.63
C PHE A 163 -4.12 13.32 -5.29
N THR A 164 -4.69 13.93 -6.32
CA THR A 164 -4.11 15.13 -6.93
C THR A 164 -4.31 16.34 -6.01
N LYS A 165 -3.63 17.46 -6.30
CA LYS A 165 -3.67 18.67 -5.47
C LYS A 165 -4.89 19.57 -5.75
N ASP A 166 -5.54 19.41 -6.90
CA ASP A 166 -6.69 20.20 -7.35
C ASP A 166 -8.03 19.81 -6.70
#